data_AF-A0A075LVV8-F1
#
_entry.id   AF-A0A075LVV8-F1
#
_cell.length_a   1.000
_cell.length_b   1.000
_cell.length_c   1.000
_cell.angle_alpha   90.00
_cell.angle_beta   90.00
_cell.angle_gamma   90.00
#
_symmetry.space_group_name_H-M   'P 1'
#
loop_
_entity.id
_entity.type
_entity.pdbx_description
1 polymer ?
#
loop_
_entity_poly.entity_id
_entity_poly.type
_entity_poly.pdbx_seq_one_letter_code
_entity_poly.pdbx_strand_id
1 'polypeptide(L)' 'MDVEDYIILFLSLWVLISALATKSVDVFLTLTLIGLLITLEVGGLFLSREQKEGMKPIVELLLVIFAIIVMKKVYEVLAG' A
#
# COMPACT_ATOMS: atom_id res chain seq x y z
N MET A 1 8.46 -17.73 15.01
CA MET A 1 8.26 -16.51 14.19
C MET A 1 7.25 -15.70 14.95
N ASP A 2 7.63 -14.49 15.33
CA ASP A 2 6.72 -13.60 16.04
C ASP A 2 5.68 -13.06 15.05
N VAL A 3 4.57 -12.54 15.56
CA VAL A 3 3.48 -12.00 14.72
C VAL A 3 4.01 -10.90 13.77
N GLU A 4 5.03 -10.18 14.23
CA GLU A 4 5.76 -9.17 13.46
C GLU A 4 6.46 -9.75 12.21
N ASP A 5 7.10 -10.92 12.33
CA ASP A 5 7.73 -11.61 11.19
C ASP A 5 6.69 -12.03 10.15
N TYR A 6 5.51 -12.48 10.59
CA TYR A 6 4.41 -12.85 9.70
C TYR A 6 3.86 -11.65 8.93
N ILE A 7 3.79 -10.49 9.57
CA ILE A 7 3.38 -9.24 8.93
C ILE A 7 4.38 -8.82 7.85
N ILE A 8 5.68 -8.88 8.15
CA ILE A 8 6.74 -8.54 7.19
C ILE A 8 6.71 -9.53 6.01
N LEU A 9 6.52 -10.81 6.28
CA LEU A 9 6.43 -11.84 5.24
C LEU A 9 5.20 -11.64 4.36
N PHE A 10 4.04 -11.30 4.95
CA PHE A 10 2.83 -10.94 4.23
C PHE A 10 3.05 -9.74 3.31
N LEU A 11 3.61 -8.64 3.82
CA LEU A 11 3.89 -7.44 3.02
C LEU A 11 4.87 -7.72 1.89
N SER A 12 5.93 -8.48 2.16
CA SER A 12 6.94 -8.82 1.15
C SER A 12 6.33 -9.64 0.02
N LEU A 13 5.53 -10.65 0.38
CA LEU A 13 4.84 -11.48 -0.60
C LEU A 13 3.79 -10.67 -1.36
N TRP A 14 3.04 -9.81 -0.68
CA TRP A 14 2.04 -8.93 -1.28
C TRP A 14 2.66 -7.99 -2.32
N VAL A 15 3.78 -7.35 -1.98
CA VAL A 15 4.50 -6.44 -2.90
C VAL A 15 5.07 -7.21 -4.10
N LEU A 16 5.67 -8.38 -3.88
CA LEU A 16 6.18 -9.24 -4.97
C LEU A 16 5.06 -9.67 -5.92
N ILE A 17 3.95 -10.17 -5.39
CA ILE A 17 2.79 -10.58 -6.19
C ILE A 17 2.23 -9.37 -6.94
N SER A 18 2.11 -8.22 -6.28
CA SER A 18 1.61 -6.99 -6.91
C SER A 18 2.51 -6.55 -8.07
N ALA A 19 3.84 -6.63 -7.91
CA ALA A 19 4.80 -6.28 -8.95
C ALA A 19 4.72 -7.24 -10.15
N LEU A 20 4.50 -8.53 -9.91
CA LEU A 20 4.38 -9.53 -10.98
C LEU A 20 3.01 -9.48 -11.69
N ALA A 21 1.95 -9.16 -10.95
CA ALA A 21 0.59 -9.14 -11.46
C ALA A 21 0.25 -7.86 -12.25
N THR A 22 0.96 -6.75 -12.02
CA THR A 22 0.63 -5.45 -12.60
C THR A 22 1.62 -5.04 -13.67
N LYS A 23 1.09 -4.53 -14.79
CA LYS A 23 1.90 -3.96 -15.89
C LYS A 23 2.04 -2.45 -15.82
N SER A 24 1.25 -1.79 -14.99
CA SER A 24 1.22 -0.34 -14.84
C SER A 24 1.66 0.05 -13.44
N VAL A 25 2.55 1.06 -13.37
CA VAL A 25 3.04 1.64 -12.12
C VAL A 25 1.88 2.18 -11.27
N ASP A 26 0.87 2.78 -11.92
CA ASP A 26 -0.31 3.33 -11.24
C ASP A 26 -1.06 2.24 -10.45
N VAL A 27 -1.20 1.05 -11.05
CA VAL A 27 -1.90 -0.09 -10.43
C VAL A 27 -1.04 -0.74 -9.36
N PHE A 28 0.27 -0.87 -9.61
CA PHE A 28 1.22 -1.35 -8.60
C PHE A 28 1.16 -0.51 -7.33
N LEU A 29 1.30 0.81 -7.44
CA LEU A 29 1.29 1.73 -6.31
C LEU A 29 -0.03 1.67 -5.53
N THR A 30 -1.15 1.53 -6.25
CA THR A 30 -2.47 1.35 -5.63
C THR A 30 -2.55 0.05 -4.84
N LEU A 31 -2.09 -1.08 -5.40
CA LEU A 31 -2.07 -2.36 -4.68
C LEU A 31 -1.12 -2.34 -3.49
N THR A 32 0.05 -1.72 -3.62
CA THR A 32 0.98 -1.53 -2.50
C THR A 32 0.34 -0.73 -1.38
N LEU A 33 -0.33 0.38 -1.69
CA LEU A 33 -1.07 1.17 -0.72
C LEU A 33 -2.15 0.33 -0.02
N ILE A 34 -2.93 -0.46 -0.76
CA ILE A 34 -3.95 -1.35 -0.19
C ILE A 34 -3.32 -2.34 0.80
N GLY A 35 -2.22 -3.00 0.42
CA GLY A 35 -1.53 -3.96 1.30
C GLY A 35 -0.98 -3.32 2.58
N LEU A 36 -0.45 -2.10 2.47
CA LEU A 36 -0.01 -1.30 3.62
C LEU A 36 -1.15 -0.94 4.55
N LEU A 37 -2.29 -0.48 4.01
CA LEU A 37 -3.47 -0.13 4.79
C LEU A 37 -4.07 -1.35 5.51
N ILE A 38 -4.18 -2.49 4.81
CA ILE A 38 -4.62 -3.76 5.41
C ILE A 38 -3.67 -4.14 6.56
N THR A 39 -2.37 -3.99 6.36
CA THR A 39 -1.38 -4.32 7.39
C THR A 39 -1.49 -3.41 8.61
N LEU A 40 -1.75 -2.12 8.43
CA LEU A 40 -1.97 -1.20 9.54
C LEU A 40 -3.26 -1.50 10.31
N GLU A 41 -4.32 -1.87 9.61
CA GLU A 41 -5.61 -2.15 10.22
C GLU A 41 -5.60 -3.51 10.95
N VAL A 42 -5.20 -4.57 10.24
CA VAL A 42 -5.20 -5.95 10.74
C VAL A 42 -4.01 -6.22 11.65
N GLY A 43 -2.83 -5.75 11.27
CA GLY A 43 -1.61 -5.84 12.05
C GLY A 43 -1.52 -4.78 13.15
N GLY A 44 -2.44 -3.82 13.19
CA GLY A 44 -2.39 -2.71 14.14
C GLY A 44 -2.40 -3.13 15.60
N LEU A 45 -3.07 -4.23 15.96
CA LEU A 45 -3.05 -4.71 17.35
C LEU A 45 -1.73 -5.40 17.73
N PHE A 46 -0.94 -5.79 16.74
CA PHE A 46 0.30 -6.56 16.91
C PHE A 46 1.56 -5.73 16.59
N LEU A 47 1.43 -4.65 15.83
CA LEU A 47 2.49 -3.71 15.50
C LEU A 47 2.81 -2.79 16.68
N SER A 48 4.10 -2.67 16.97
CA SER A 48 4.62 -1.72 17.95
C SER A 48 4.32 -0.27 17.53
N ARG A 49 4.25 0.65 18.51
CA ARG A 49 3.99 2.08 18.23
C ARG A 49 5.03 2.69 17.29
N GLU A 50 6.29 2.30 17.45
CA GLU A 50 7.41 2.78 16.64
C GLU A 50 7.26 2.38 15.17
N GLN A 51 6.83 1.16 14.88
CA GLN A 51 6.58 0.71 13.50
C GLN A 51 5.40 1.43 12.86
N LYS A 52 4.33 1.65 13.61
CA LYS A 52 3.19 2.43 13.11
C LYS A 52 3.59 3.86 12.77
N GLU A 53 4.39 4.49 13.63
CA GLU A 53 4.89 5.84 13.38
C GLU A 53 5.82 5.89 12.17
N GLY A 54 6.67 4.87 11.98
CA GLY A 54 7.53 4.76 10.80
C GLY A 54 6.76 4.52 9.48
N MET A 55 5.64 3.79 9.53
CA MET A 55 4.81 3.51 8.35
C MET A 55 3.91 4.68 7.95
N LYS A 56 3.53 5.52 8.91
CA LYS A 56 2.62 6.66 8.71
C LYS A 56 3.05 7.61 7.57
N PRO A 57 4.30 8.12 7.51
CA PRO A 57 4.70 9.02 6.43
C PRO A 57 4.68 8.34 5.05
N ILE A 58 4.98 7.03 4.99
CA ILE A 58 4.95 6.27 3.73
C ILE A 58 3.50 6.14 3.23
N VAL A 59 2.57 5.84 4.13
CA VAL A 59 1.14 5.74 3.78
C VAL A 59 0.58 7.09 3.37
N GLU A 60 0.92 8.17 4.08
CA GLU A 60 0.52 9.53 3.72
C GLU A 60 1.03 9.91 2.31
N LEU A 61 2.29 9.61 2.00
CA LEU A 61 2.85 9.83 0.66
C LEU A 61 2.12 9.02 -0.41
N LEU A 62 1.89 7.72 -0.16
CA LEU A 62 1.17 6.85 -1.08
C LEU A 62 -0.28 7.30 -1.31
N LEU A 63 -0.95 7.83 -0.29
CA LEU A 63 -2.30 8.39 -0.41
C LEU A 63 -2.34 9.61 -1.33
N VAL A 64 -1.35 10.51 -1.23
CA VAL A 64 -1.23 11.67 -2.14
C VAL A 64 -1.02 11.18 -3.57
N ILE A 65 -0.11 10.23 -3.78
CA ILE A 65 0.14 9.65 -5.10
C ILE A 65 -1.13 8.98 -5.65
N PHE A 66 -1.84 8.24 -4.81
CA PHE A 66 -3.11 7.61 -5.17
C PHE A 66 -4.16 8.63 -5.59
N ALA A 67 -4.29 9.75 -4.87
CA ALA A 67 -5.20 10.83 -5.25
C ALA A 67 -4.86 11.39 -6.64
N ILE A 68 -3.57 11.57 -6.97
CA ILE A 68 -3.12 12.00 -8.29
C ILE A 68 -3.48 10.97 -9.37
N ILE A 69 -3.24 9.69 -9.10
CA ILE A 69 -3.59 8.58 -10.01
C ILE A 69 -5.09 8.58 -10.31
N VAL A 70 -5.92 8.70 -9.26
CA VAL A 70 -7.38 8.76 -9.40
C VAL A 70 -7.79 9.99 -10.21
N MET A 71 -7.27 11.17 -9.91
CA MET A 71 -7.58 12.40 -10.65
C MET A 71 -7.24 12.26 -12.13
N LYS A 72 -6.05 11.72 -12.46
CA LYS A 72 -5.65 11.44 -13.84
C LYS A 72 -6.64 10.51 -14.53
N LYS A 73 -7.05 9.42 -13.86
CA LYS A 73 -8.04 8.50 -14.41
C LYS A 73 -9.43 9.12 -14.58
N VAL A 74 -9.86 9.97 -13.65
CA VAL A 74 -11.12 10.71 -13.79
C VAL A 74 -11.08 11.64 -15.00
N TYR A 75 -9.99 12.39 -15.20
CA TYR A 75 -9.85 13.25 -16.39
C TYR A 75 -9.83 12.44 -17.69
N GLU A 76 -9.14 11.30 -17.72
CA GLU A 76 -9.17 10.40 -18.89
C GLU A 76 -10.60 9.92 -19.21
N VAL A 77 -11.40 9.61 -18.19
CA VAL A 77 -12.80 9.18 -18.36
C VAL A 77 -13.71 10.34 -18.79
N LEU A 78 -13.48 11.56 -18.28
CA LEU A 78 -14.30 12.73 -18.60
C LEU A 78 -13.94 13.38 -19.94
N ALA A 79 -12.69 13.23 -20.40
CA ALA A 79 -12.21 13.76 -21.67
C ALA A 79 -12.36 12.78 -22.84
N GLY A 80 -12.77 11.53 -22.57
CA GLY A 80 -13.22 10.54 -23.56
C GLY A 80 -14.72 10.63 -23.80
#